data_AF-A0A933Y011-F1
#
_entry.id   AF-A0A933Y011-F1
#
_cell.length_a   1.000
_cell.length_b   1.000
_cell.length_c   1.000
_cell.angle_alpha   90.00
_cell.angle_beta   90.00
_cell.angle_gamma   90.00
#
_symmetry.space_group_name_H-M   'P 1'
#
loop_
_entity.id
_entity.type
_entity.pdbx_description
1 polymer ?
#
loop_
_entity_poly.entity_id
_entity_poly.type
_entity_poly.pdbx_seq_one_letter_code
_entity_poly.pdbx_strand_id
1 'polypeptide(L)'
;MRAPTPNQPARAESRPDVDLPALAAWIVFVGILAVWGAYLTSTLGSVRYAAKADEAWYLSYATELSTRGLGVFPELFTRYLGDPTAQIYPNPLRVLYLIVAAGWCEVFGASFAALSGLSLACHLLAALVTFAAARAHFGSARALVLASLFAGSPLLSGLARRALMDSFATLTLVLAVWGVLAWSRDFASKKRAWLAGAALFALLATKENHVLFLPAFGAYLTWAGFGRGARVPWLSAAAVLGAPLALASCVFAFAAGGVEPVRELARVILASPATNDYAVQFGSGPWYRYVIDFVAISPWVTLAALAGVGSLLLGASVRGRGPLEFFVIFVVCGLTIFALFTKNVRYLAGLELAWCALATAFAFELGARFGARFALTLGLAFGAAACAFDVITFRAFFLVNELYDPISAALLGLRDIVPFRAKK
;
A
#
# COMPACT_ATOMS: atom_id res chain seq x y z
N MET A 1 56.15 3.82 -6.20
CA MET A 1 55.35 2.83 -5.44
C MET A 1 53.88 3.06 -5.76
N ARG A 2 53.22 2.17 -6.52
CA ARG A 2 51.77 2.24 -6.77
C ARG A 2 51.06 1.60 -5.58
N ALA A 3 50.12 2.32 -4.99
CA ALA A 3 49.29 1.81 -3.90
C ALA A 3 48.52 0.56 -4.38
N PRO A 4 48.41 -0.50 -3.56
CA PRO A 4 47.67 -1.70 -3.92
C PRO A 4 46.20 -1.34 -4.16
N THR A 5 45.69 -1.72 -5.33
CA THR A 5 44.27 -1.64 -5.66
C THR A 5 43.47 -2.46 -4.64
N PRO A 6 42.42 -1.90 -4.02
CA PRO A 6 41.60 -2.62 -3.07
C PRO A 6 40.97 -3.83 -3.76
N ASN A 7 41.09 -5.00 -3.12
CA ASN A 7 40.51 -6.28 -3.50
C ASN A 7 39.17 -6.10 -4.20
N GLN A 8 39.15 -6.31 -5.52
CA GLN A 8 37.88 -6.54 -6.22
C GLN A 8 37.32 -7.84 -5.66
N PRO A 9 36.16 -7.83 -4.98
CA PRO A 9 35.55 -9.06 -4.52
C PRO A 9 35.37 -9.98 -5.73
N ALA A 10 35.84 -11.22 -5.60
CA ALA A 10 35.72 -12.23 -6.63
C ALA A 10 34.30 -12.18 -7.21
N ARG A 11 34.18 -11.89 -8.51
CA ARG A 11 32.90 -11.89 -9.21
C ARG A 11 32.32 -13.28 -9.02
N ALA A 12 31.37 -13.41 -8.10
CA ALA A 12 30.59 -14.63 -7.92
C ALA A 12 30.05 -14.99 -9.30
N GLU A 13 30.53 -16.09 -9.87
CA GLU A 13 30.06 -16.60 -11.15
C GLU A 13 28.53 -16.68 -11.07
N SER A 14 27.86 -15.90 -11.92
CA SER A 14 26.42 -15.85 -11.97
C SER A 14 25.91 -17.22 -12.41
N ARG A 15 25.57 -18.08 -11.45
CA ARG A 15 24.92 -19.37 -11.72
C ARG A 15 23.72 -19.09 -12.64
N PRO A 16 23.54 -19.86 -13.72
CA PRO A 16 22.41 -19.66 -14.62
C PRO A 16 21.11 -19.79 -13.82
N ASP A 17 20.39 -18.68 -13.72
CA ASP A 17 19.16 -18.58 -12.96
C ASP A 17 18.04 -19.31 -13.73
N VAL A 18 17.35 -20.22 -13.04
CA VAL A 18 16.12 -20.82 -13.54
C VAL A 18 14.98 -19.83 -13.28
N ASP A 19 14.43 -19.24 -14.33
CA ASP A 19 13.29 -18.31 -14.25
C ASP A 19 12.19 -18.75 -15.22
N LEU A 20 10.97 -18.26 -14.97
CA LEU A 20 9.83 -18.52 -15.84
C LEU A 20 9.91 -17.68 -17.13
N PRO A 21 9.51 -18.25 -18.29
CA PRO A 21 9.33 -17.46 -19.50
C PRO A 21 8.37 -16.29 -19.26
N ALA A 22 8.75 -15.11 -19.75
CA ALA A 22 8.02 -13.86 -19.57
C ALA A 22 6.53 -13.95 -19.91
N LEU A 23 6.22 -14.57 -21.05
CA LEU A 23 4.85 -14.73 -21.54
C LEU A 23 4.06 -15.71 -20.68
N ALA A 24 4.66 -16.83 -20.30
CA ALA A 24 4.02 -17.82 -19.43
C ALA A 24 3.66 -17.20 -18.07
N ALA A 25 4.58 -16.44 -17.47
CA ALA A 25 4.31 -15.76 -16.21
C ALA A 25 3.17 -14.73 -16.32
N TRP A 26 3.08 -13.98 -17.43
CA TRP A 26 1.95 -13.08 -17.68
C TRP A 26 0.62 -13.83 -17.77
N ILE A 27 0.56 -14.89 -18.57
CA ILE A 27 -0.65 -15.69 -18.75
C ILE A 27 -1.12 -16.25 -17.41
N VAL A 28 -0.19 -16.84 -16.65
CA VAL A 28 -0.50 -17.41 -15.33
C VAL A 28 -1.00 -16.33 -14.37
N PHE A 29 -0.30 -15.19 -14.27
CA PHE A 29 -0.71 -14.13 -13.34
C PHE A 29 -2.05 -13.50 -13.71
N VAL A 30 -2.28 -13.21 -14.99
CA VAL A 30 -3.58 -12.68 -15.46
C VAL A 30 -4.69 -13.71 -15.20
N GLY A 31 -4.43 -15.00 -15.39
CA GLY A 31 -5.36 -16.07 -15.03
C GLY A 31 -5.70 -16.07 -13.54
N ILE A 32 -4.70 -16.01 -12.66
CA ILE A 32 -4.89 -15.90 -11.20
C ILE A 32 -5.71 -14.66 -10.86
N LEU A 33 -5.35 -13.51 -11.44
CA LEU A 33 -6.02 -12.23 -11.16
C LEU A 33 -7.47 -12.23 -11.65
N ALA A 34 -7.75 -12.85 -12.79
CA ALA A 34 -9.11 -13.00 -13.32
C ALA A 34 -9.97 -13.90 -12.42
N VAL A 35 -9.45 -15.06 -11.99
CA VAL A 35 -10.14 -15.97 -11.06
C VAL A 35 -10.39 -15.27 -9.73
N TRP A 36 -9.38 -14.57 -9.19
CA TRP A 36 -9.51 -13.85 -7.94
C TRP A 36 -10.49 -12.68 -8.03
N GLY A 37 -10.42 -11.90 -9.11
CA GLY A 37 -11.35 -10.80 -9.38
C GLY A 37 -12.80 -11.27 -9.56
N ALA A 38 -13.01 -12.41 -10.23
CA ALA A 38 -14.33 -13.04 -10.36
C ALA A 38 -14.85 -13.50 -8.98
N TYR A 39 -13.99 -14.13 -8.17
CA TYR A 39 -14.34 -14.53 -6.81
C TYR A 39 -14.72 -13.31 -5.96
N LEU A 40 -13.90 -12.26 -5.91
CA LEU A 40 -14.23 -11.05 -5.14
C LEU A 40 -15.51 -10.39 -5.63
N THR A 41 -15.71 -10.26 -6.95
CA THR A 41 -16.95 -9.75 -7.55
C THR A 41 -18.18 -10.51 -7.05
N SER A 42 -18.11 -11.86 -7.01
CA SER A 42 -19.21 -12.71 -6.54
C SER A 42 -19.59 -12.46 -5.07
N THR A 43 -18.66 -11.91 -4.27
CA THR A 43 -18.89 -11.61 -2.85
C THR A 43 -19.40 -10.19 -2.61
N LEU A 44 -19.44 -9.31 -3.63
CA LEU A 44 -19.84 -7.91 -3.45
C LEU A 44 -21.31 -7.77 -3.06
N GLY A 45 -22.19 -8.63 -3.60
CA GLY A 45 -23.63 -8.59 -3.27
C GLY A 45 -23.94 -8.91 -1.80
N SER A 46 -22.99 -9.49 -1.06
CA SER A 46 -23.13 -9.79 0.38
C SER A 46 -22.58 -8.69 1.30
N VAL A 47 -22.00 -7.62 0.75
CA VAL A 47 -21.36 -6.59 1.56
C VAL A 47 -22.41 -5.77 2.30
N ARG A 48 -22.32 -5.75 3.63
CA ARG A 48 -23.13 -4.85 4.46
C ARG A 48 -22.43 -3.50 4.62
N TYR A 49 -22.88 -2.53 3.84
CA TYR A 49 -22.35 -1.17 3.88
C TYR A 49 -22.71 -0.46 5.19
N ALA A 50 -21.74 0.28 5.73
CA ALA A 50 -21.87 1.04 6.96
C ALA A 50 -22.36 2.45 6.63
N ALA A 51 -23.68 2.60 6.47
CA ALA A 51 -24.35 3.85 6.06
C ALA A 51 -24.19 5.02 7.05
N LYS A 52 -23.56 4.81 8.21
CA LYS A 52 -23.25 5.84 9.21
C LYS A 52 -21.74 5.98 9.48
N ALA A 53 -20.91 5.44 8.59
CA ALA A 53 -19.45 5.47 8.70
C ALA A 53 -18.81 6.13 7.47
N ASP A 54 -17.50 5.92 7.27
CA ASP A 54 -16.71 6.49 6.17
C ASP A 54 -17.37 6.35 4.79
N GLU A 55 -17.98 5.20 4.53
CA GLU A 55 -18.56 4.87 3.21
C GLU A 55 -19.66 5.86 2.81
N ALA A 56 -20.49 6.29 3.76
CA ALA A 56 -21.59 7.21 3.49
C ALA A 56 -21.08 8.60 3.10
N TRP A 57 -19.99 9.05 3.74
CA TRP A 57 -19.34 10.32 3.42
C TRP A 57 -18.73 10.31 2.03
N TYR A 58 -18.02 9.23 1.66
CA TYR A 58 -17.50 9.10 0.30
C TYR A 58 -18.60 9.10 -0.75
N LEU A 59 -19.70 8.37 -0.50
CA LEU A 59 -20.83 8.35 -1.41
C LEU A 59 -21.49 9.72 -1.53
N SER A 60 -21.69 10.44 -0.43
CA SER A 60 -22.25 11.79 -0.44
C SER A 60 -21.38 12.74 -1.26
N TYR A 61 -20.08 12.78 -0.99
CA TYR A 61 -19.15 13.63 -1.73
C TYR A 61 -19.10 13.28 -3.22
N ALA A 62 -19.00 12.00 -3.56
CA ALA A 62 -18.98 11.55 -4.94
C ALA A 62 -20.27 11.94 -5.67
N THR A 63 -21.44 11.77 -5.04
CA THR A 63 -22.75 12.12 -5.62
C THR A 63 -22.88 13.62 -5.86
N GLU A 64 -22.46 14.45 -4.90
CA GLU A 64 -22.49 15.91 -5.05
C GLU A 64 -21.55 16.39 -6.16
N LEU A 65 -20.35 15.83 -6.24
CA LEU A 65 -19.38 16.15 -7.29
C LEU A 65 -19.84 15.69 -8.67
N SER A 66 -20.50 14.54 -8.75
CA SER A 66 -21.02 14.00 -10.01
C SER A 66 -22.15 14.90 -10.53
N THR A 67 -23.10 15.26 -9.68
CA THR A 67 -24.29 16.03 -10.05
C THR A 67 -24.05 17.54 -10.21
N ARG A 68 -23.16 18.13 -9.40
CA ARG A 68 -22.93 19.60 -9.35
C ARG A 68 -21.57 20.02 -9.91
N GLY A 69 -20.72 19.07 -10.28
CA GLY A 69 -19.38 19.32 -10.80
C GLY A 69 -18.37 19.73 -9.74
N LEU A 70 -17.14 19.99 -10.17
CA LEU A 70 -16.00 20.28 -9.29
C LEU A 70 -16.13 21.59 -8.50
N GLY A 71 -17.00 22.50 -8.92
CA GLY A 71 -17.24 23.78 -8.24
C GLY A 71 -17.82 23.64 -6.83
N VAL A 72 -18.32 22.45 -6.45
CA VAL A 72 -18.89 22.20 -5.12
C VAL A 72 -17.83 22.01 -4.02
N PHE A 73 -16.56 21.81 -4.36
CA PHE A 73 -15.52 21.52 -3.35
C PHE A 73 -15.48 22.54 -2.18
N PRO A 74 -15.50 23.87 -2.40
CA PRO A 74 -15.49 24.84 -1.29
C PRO A 74 -16.66 24.66 -0.31
N GLU A 75 -17.83 24.25 -0.81
CA GLU A 75 -19.01 23.96 0.03
C GLU A 75 -18.80 22.69 0.86
N LEU A 76 -18.14 21.65 0.30
CA LEU A 76 -17.80 20.43 1.03
C LEU A 76 -16.89 20.74 2.23
N PHE A 77 -15.89 21.61 2.04
CA PHE A 77 -15.02 22.09 3.12
C PHE A 77 -15.80 22.87 4.17
N THR A 78 -16.62 23.83 3.74
CA THR A 78 -17.43 24.65 4.65
C THR A 78 -18.36 23.78 5.50
N ARG A 79 -19.06 22.82 4.89
CA ARG A 79 -19.95 21.89 5.60
C ARG A 79 -19.19 21.01 6.59
N TYR A 80 -18.06 20.43 6.19
CA TYR A 80 -17.25 19.57 7.06
C TYR A 80 -16.70 20.34 8.27
N LEU A 81 -16.20 21.56 8.05
CA LEU A 81 -15.67 22.40 9.12
C LEU A 81 -16.77 22.93 10.05
N GLY A 82 -17.95 23.22 9.51
CA GLY A 82 -19.10 23.72 10.27
C GLY A 82 -19.82 22.67 11.13
N ASP A 83 -19.54 21.38 10.94
CA ASP A 83 -20.18 20.28 11.68
C ASP A 83 -19.14 19.45 12.46
N PRO A 84 -19.00 19.64 13.79
CA PRO A 84 -18.09 18.85 14.61
C PRO A 84 -18.33 17.34 14.56
N THR A 85 -19.55 16.89 14.26
CA THR A 85 -19.86 15.46 14.13
C THR A 85 -19.35 14.87 12.82
N ALA A 86 -19.17 15.69 11.79
CA ALA A 86 -18.53 15.31 10.53
C ALA A 86 -17.01 15.09 10.70
N GLN A 87 -16.40 15.76 11.67
CA GLN A 87 -14.93 15.87 11.81
C GLN A 87 -14.22 14.57 12.24
N ILE A 88 -14.98 13.52 12.58
CA ILE A 88 -14.45 12.17 12.86
C ILE A 88 -14.44 11.26 11.62
N TYR A 89 -14.98 11.73 10.50
CA TYR A 89 -15.15 10.99 9.25
C TYR A 89 -14.21 11.49 8.14
N PRO A 90 -14.20 10.88 6.94
CA PRO A 90 -13.40 11.33 5.82
C PRO A 90 -13.58 12.82 5.49
N ASN A 91 -12.46 13.52 5.38
CA ASN A 91 -12.41 14.94 5.04
C ASN A 91 -12.29 15.18 3.52
N PRO A 92 -12.62 16.40 3.04
CA PRO A 92 -12.58 16.72 1.62
C PRO A 92 -11.18 16.98 1.03
N LEU A 93 -10.06 16.85 1.78
CA LEU A 93 -8.70 16.94 1.20
C LEU A 93 -8.36 15.75 0.30
N ARG A 94 -9.19 14.71 0.28
CA ARG A 94 -9.02 13.51 -0.55
C ARG A 94 -9.41 13.77 -2.01
N VAL A 95 -9.00 14.92 -2.54
CA VAL A 95 -9.47 15.54 -3.79
C VAL A 95 -9.37 14.57 -4.96
N LEU A 96 -8.21 13.90 -5.13
CA LEU A 96 -8.02 13.01 -6.28
C LEU A 96 -8.96 11.80 -6.21
N TYR A 97 -9.12 11.18 -5.04
CA TYR A 97 -10.05 10.07 -4.88
C TYR A 97 -11.49 10.52 -5.14
N LEU A 98 -11.91 11.66 -4.59
CA LEU A 98 -13.27 12.15 -4.74
C LEU A 98 -13.61 12.47 -6.21
N ILE A 99 -12.68 13.02 -6.98
CA ILE A 99 -12.85 13.24 -8.43
C ILE A 99 -13.01 11.91 -9.17
N VAL A 100 -12.14 10.94 -8.90
CA VAL A 100 -12.20 9.61 -9.54
C VAL A 100 -13.49 8.88 -9.16
N ALA A 101 -13.90 8.96 -7.88
CA ALA A 101 -15.15 8.37 -7.38
C ALA A 101 -16.37 9.02 -8.04
N ALA A 102 -16.40 10.35 -8.16
CA ALA A 102 -17.47 11.06 -8.85
C ALA A 102 -17.58 10.65 -10.32
N GLY A 103 -16.46 10.61 -11.05
CA GLY A 103 -16.44 10.14 -12.44
C GLY A 103 -16.87 8.67 -12.59
N TRP A 104 -16.53 7.82 -11.62
CA TRP A 104 -17.01 6.44 -11.58
C TRP A 104 -18.53 6.37 -11.33
N CYS A 105 -19.06 7.20 -10.42
CA CYS A 105 -20.49 7.31 -10.15
C CYS A 105 -21.28 7.87 -11.33
N GLU A 106 -20.71 8.77 -12.14
CA GLU A 106 -21.32 9.21 -13.40
C GLU A 106 -21.52 8.04 -14.39
N VAL A 107 -20.54 7.14 -14.49
CA VAL A 107 -20.60 6.02 -15.44
C VAL A 107 -21.49 4.87 -14.94
N PHE A 108 -21.44 4.54 -13.65
CA PHE A 108 -22.07 3.34 -13.09
C PHE A 108 -23.25 3.63 -12.15
N GLY A 109 -23.59 4.89 -11.94
CA GLY A 109 -24.59 5.34 -10.97
C GLY A 109 -24.03 5.48 -9.55
N ALA A 110 -24.41 6.55 -8.85
CA ALA A 110 -23.99 6.79 -7.48
C ALA A 110 -24.62 5.78 -6.50
N SER A 111 -23.80 4.84 -6.01
CA SER A 111 -24.21 3.85 -5.02
C SER A 111 -23.00 3.28 -4.27
N PHE A 112 -23.23 2.67 -3.10
CA PHE A 112 -22.17 1.93 -2.40
C PHE A 112 -21.59 0.79 -3.24
N ALA A 113 -22.44 0.10 -4.01
CA ALA A 113 -22.01 -0.97 -4.91
C ALA A 113 -21.06 -0.46 -5.99
N ALA A 114 -21.35 0.70 -6.59
CA ALA A 114 -20.47 1.32 -7.57
C ALA A 114 -19.10 1.69 -6.95
N LEU A 115 -19.08 2.32 -5.78
CA LEU A 115 -17.82 2.66 -5.10
C LEU A 115 -17.03 1.41 -4.68
N SER A 116 -17.71 0.35 -4.25
CA SER A 116 -17.06 -0.94 -4.01
C SER A 116 -16.49 -1.55 -5.28
N GLY A 117 -17.17 -1.39 -6.42
CA GLY A 117 -16.65 -1.77 -7.74
C GLY A 117 -15.38 -1.00 -8.10
N LEU A 118 -15.33 0.30 -7.79
CA LEU A 118 -14.12 1.12 -7.95
C LEU A 118 -12.98 0.60 -7.06
N SER A 119 -13.25 0.29 -5.78
CA SER A 119 -12.25 -0.28 -4.88
C SER A 119 -11.67 -1.59 -5.41
N LEU A 120 -12.53 -2.49 -5.89
CA LEU A 120 -12.10 -3.74 -6.51
C LEU A 120 -11.25 -3.50 -7.76
N ALA A 121 -11.67 -2.60 -8.65
CA ALA A 121 -10.92 -2.27 -9.85
C ALA A 121 -9.52 -1.72 -9.52
N CYS A 122 -9.42 -0.84 -8.50
CA CYS A 122 -8.15 -0.30 -8.04
C CYS A 122 -7.24 -1.37 -7.44
N HIS A 123 -7.79 -2.31 -6.67
CA HIS A 123 -7.04 -3.44 -6.11
C HIS A 123 -6.44 -4.33 -7.20
N LEU A 124 -7.26 -4.73 -8.17
CA LEU A 124 -6.81 -5.55 -9.30
C LEU A 124 -5.74 -4.83 -10.13
N LEU A 125 -5.92 -3.52 -10.38
CA LEU A 125 -4.94 -2.70 -11.07
C LEU A 125 -3.64 -2.57 -10.27
N ALA A 126 -3.70 -2.40 -8.95
CA ALA A 126 -2.52 -2.34 -8.09
C ALA A 126 -1.72 -3.65 -8.13
N ALA A 127 -2.39 -4.80 -8.12
CA ALA A 127 -1.75 -6.10 -8.29
C ALA A 127 -1.11 -6.25 -9.68
N LEU A 128 -1.78 -5.80 -10.74
CA LEU A 128 -1.25 -5.82 -12.11
C LEU A 128 0.00 -4.95 -12.28
N VAL A 129 -0.04 -3.72 -11.78
CA VAL A 129 1.11 -2.79 -11.75
C VAL A 129 2.26 -3.41 -10.97
N THR A 130 1.95 -4.02 -9.82
CA THR A 130 2.93 -4.69 -8.98
C THR A 130 3.62 -5.84 -9.72
N PHE A 131 2.88 -6.71 -10.40
CA PHE A 131 3.47 -7.77 -11.21
C PHE A 131 4.36 -7.22 -12.32
N ALA A 132 3.87 -6.24 -13.08
CA ALA A 132 4.59 -5.63 -14.19
C ALA A 132 5.93 -5.03 -13.74
N ALA A 133 5.90 -4.24 -12.66
CA ALA A 133 7.08 -3.58 -12.11
C ALA A 133 8.03 -4.59 -11.44
N ALA A 134 7.51 -5.49 -10.59
CA ALA A 134 8.32 -6.49 -9.90
C ALA A 134 9.10 -7.38 -10.87
N ARG A 135 8.53 -7.72 -12.03
CA ARG A 135 9.25 -8.50 -13.07
C ARG A 135 10.53 -7.83 -13.52
N ALA A 136 10.50 -6.51 -13.72
CA ALA A 136 11.65 -5.75 -14.15
C ALA A 136 12.76 -5.69 -13.08
N HIS A 137 12.43 -5.93 -11.80
CA HIS A 137 13.36 -5.85 -10.68
C HIS A 137 13.83 -7.23 -10.17
N PHE A 138 12.97 -8.25 -10.20
CA PHE A 138 13.19 -9.51 -9.49
C PHE A 138 13.17 -10.77 -10.38
N GLY A 139 12.73 -10.64 -11.64
CA GLY A 139 12.47 -11.77 -12.53
C GLY A 139 11.01 -12.23 -12.47
N SER A 140 10.64 -13.13 -13.39
CA SER A 140 9.25 -13.54 -13.62
C SER A 140 8.66 -14.35 -12.46
N ALA A 141 9.41 -15.33 -11.95
CA ALA A 141 8.94 -16.20 -10.87
C ALA A 141 8.70 -15.44 -9.56
N ARG A 142 9.65 -14.58 -9.16
CA ARG A 142 9.51 -13.77 -7.94
C ARG A 142 8.37 -12.77 -8.06
N ALA A 143 8.23 -12.13 -9.23
CA ALA A 143 7.12 -11.22 -9.45
C ALA A 143 5.76 -11.91 -9.40
N LEU A 144 5.65 -13.14 -9.94
CA LEU A 144 4.44 -13.95 -9.86
C LEU A 144 4.05 -14.21 -8.40
N VAL A 145 5.00 -14.66 -7.58
CA VAL A 145 4.75 -14.93 -6.14
C VAL A 145 4.38 -13.65 -5.41
N LEU A 146 5.19 -12.60 -5.54
CA LEU A 146 4.97 -11.31 -4.87
C LEU A 146 3.59 -10.75 -5.21
N ALA A 147 3.24 -10.67 -6.49
CA ALA A 147 1.98 -10.08 -6.92
C ALA A 147 0.77 -10.97 -6.57
N SER A 148 0.94 -12.30 -6.50
CA SER A 148 -0.12 -13.21 -6.06
C SER A 148 -0.38 -13.07 -4.55
N LEU A 149 0.67 -12.97 -3.73
CA LEU A 149 0.54 -12.68 -2.30
C LEU A 149 -0.15 -11.33 -2.09
N PHE A 150 0.28 -10.30 -2.83
CA PHE A 150 -0.32 -8.97 -2.75
C PHE A 150 -1.80 -8.96 -3.17
N ALA A 151 -2.14 -9.62 -4.28
CA ALA A 151 -3.51 -9.74 -4.75
C ALA A 151 -4.41 -10.50 -3.76
N GLY A 152 -3.89 -11.59 -3.19
CA GLY A 152 -4.57 -12.47 -2.24
C GLY A 152 -4.54 -12.00 -0.79
N SER A 153 -3.85 -10.90 -0.48
CA SER A 153 -3.74 -10.36 0.87
C SER A 153 -5.14 -10.20 1.50
N PRO A 154 -5.38 -10.73 2.72
CA PRO A 154 -6.71 -10.70 3.32
C PRO A 154 -7.16 -9.27 3.62
N LEU A 155 -6.23 -8.43 4.06
CA LEU A 155 -6.46 -7.02 4.34
C LEU A 155 -6.91 -6.29 3.08
N LEU A 156 -6.13 -6.39 2.00
CA LEU A 156 -6.42 -5.67 0.76
C LEU A 156 -7.69 -6.18 0.09
N SER A 157 -7.93 -7.49 0.13
CA SER A 157 -9.14 -8.11 -0.41
C SER A 157 -10.40 -7.74 0.39
N GLY A 158 -10.27 -7.64 1.71
CA GLY A 158 -11.32 -7.12 2.59
C GLY A 158 -11.70 -5.68 2.24
N LEU A 159 -10.69 -4.81 2.13
CA LEU A 159 -10.87 -3.39 1.78
C LEU A 159 -11.40 -3.20 0.35
N ALA A 160 -10.98 -4.04 -0.61
CA ALA A 160 -11.44 -4.01 -1.99
C ALA A 160 -12.95 -4.28 -2.15
N ARG A 161 -13.59 -4.89 -1.16
CA ARG A 161 -15.04 -5.14 -1.13
C ARG A 161 -15.86 -4.01 -0.52
N ARG A 162 -15.20 -2.98 0.02
CA ARG A 162 -15.87 -1.89 0.72
C ARG A 162 -15.93 -0.66 -0.16
N ALA A 163 -16.92 0.19 0.08
CA ALA A 163 -17.06 1.49 -0.57
C ALA A 163 -16.10 2.53 0.06
N LEU A 164 -14.84 2.12 0.27
CA LEU A 164 -13.79 2.88 0.94
C LEU A 164 -12.68 3.24 -0.05
N MET A 165 -11.98 4.35 0.19
CA MET A 165 -10.88 4.77 -0.69
C MET A 165 -9.61 3.92 -0.58
N ASP A 166 -9.50 3.01 0.40
CA ASP A 166 -8.24 2.39 0.79
C ASP A 166 -7.55 1.63 -0.35
N SER A 167 -8.30 1.02 -1.26
CA SER A 167 -7.75 0.36 -2.46
C SER A 167 -7.20 1.35 -3.48
N PHE A 168 -7.83 2.51 -3.66
CA PHE A 168 -7.31 3.59 -4.52
C PHE A 168 -6.07 4.25 -3.90
N ALA A 169 -6.08 4.46 -2.58
CA ALA A 169 -4.93 4.89 -1.81
C ALA A 169 -3.74 3.93 -1.95
N THR A 170 -4.01 2.62 -1.90
CA THR A 170 -3.00 1.58 -2.10
C THR A 170 -2.46 1.60 -3.53
N LEU A 171 -3.32 1.74 -4.54
CA LEU A 171 -2.89 1.85 -5.94
C LEU A 171 -1.94 3.04 -6.16
N THR A 172 -2.28 4.22 -5.66
CA THR A 172 -1.42 5.41 -5.83
C THR A 172 -0.09 5.26 -5.09
N LEU A 173 -0.08 4.59 -3.94
CA LEU A 173 1.16 4.24 -3.25
C LEU A 173 2.02 3.21 -3.99
N VAL A 174 1.41 2.17 -4.53
CA VAL A 174 2.08 1.18 -5.38
C VAL A 174 2.74 1.89 -6.57
N LEU A 175 2.02 2.81 -7.24
CA LEU A 175 2.57 3.62 -8.33
C LEU A 175 3.76 4.48 -7.86
N ALA A 176 3.67 5.13 -6.71
CA ALA A 176 4.74 5.96 -6.16
C ALA A 176 5.99 5.12 -5.81
N VAL A 177 5.81 3.99 -5.14
CA VAL A 177 6.87 3.03 -4.81
C VAL A 177 7.61 2.57 -6.06
N TRP A 178 6.87 2.05 -7.05
CA TRP A 178 7.48 1.56 -8.27
C TRP A 178 8.05 2.68 -9.13
N GLY A 179 7.44 3.86 -9.14
CA GLY A 179 7.95 5.05 -9.83
C GLY A 179 9.32 5.49 -9.30
N VAL A 180 9.45 5.63 -7.98
CA VAL A 180 10.73 5.98 -7.33
C VAL A 180 11.77 4.88 -7.54
N LEU A 181 11.39 3.61 -7.40
CA LEU A 181 12.30 2.49 -7.67
C LEU A 181 12.78 2.45 -9.12
N ALA A 182 11.89 2.68 -10.08
CA ALA A 182 12.23 2.72 -11.50
C ALA A 182 13.18 3.89 -11.83
N TRP A 183 12.94 5.06 -11.25
CA TRP A 183 13.86 6.20 -11.37
C TRP A 183 15.21 5.93 -10.71
N SER A 184 15.25 5.25 -9.56
CA SER A 184 16.51 4.93 -8.87
C SER A 184 17.44 3.98 -9.63
N ARG A 185 16.93 3.29 -10.66
CA ARG A 185 17.76 2.49 -11.58
C ARG A 185 18.56 3.32 -12.56
N ASP A 186 18.07 4.52 -12.88
CA ASP A 186 18.68 5.44 -13.81
C ASP A 186 18.26 6.87 -13.43
N PHE A 187 19.02 7.43 -12.50
CA PHE A 187 18.74 8.77 -11.97
C PHE A 187 18.86 9.87 -13.03
N ALA A 188 19.56 9.64 -14.14
CA ALA A 188 19.69 10.59 -15.24
C ALA A 188 18.42 10.68 -16.11
N SER A 189 17.54 9.67 -16.04
CA SER A 189 16.33 9.63 -16.85
C SER A 189 15.27 10.63 -16.37
N LYS A 190 15.20 11.79 -17.03
CA LYS A 190 14.16 12.81 -16.80
C LYS A 190 12.75 12.24 -16.91
N LYS A 191 12.49 11.36 -17.88
CA LYS A 191 11.18 10.70 -18.05
C LYS A 191 10.78 9.92 -16.80
N ARG A 192 11.70 9.15 -16.21
CA ARG A 192 11.42 8.38 -14.99
C ARG A 192 11.27 9.27 -13.77
N ALA A 193 12.05 10.35 -13.67
CA ALA A 193 11.87 11.36 -12.63
C ALA A 193 10.47 11.99 -12.68
N TRP A 194 10.00 12.38 -13.88
CA TRP A 194 8.66 12.91 -14.08
C TRP A 194 7.57 11.91 -13.70
N LEU A 195 7.69 10.64 -14.11
CA LEU A 195 6.73 9.60 -13.74
C LEU A 195 6.71 9.35 -12.21
N ALA A 196 7.88 9.35 -11.56
CA ALA A 196 7.97 9.24 -10.11
C ALA A 196 7.31 10.44 -9.41
N GLY A 197 7.57 11.66 -9.88
CA GLY A 197 6.93 12.88 -9.38
C GLY A 197 5.40 12.87 -9.58
N ALA A 198 4.92 12.45 -10.74
CA ALA A 198 3.48 12.33 -11.02
C ALA A 198 2.80 11.29 -10.12
N ALA A 199 3.46 10.14 -9.89
CA ALA A 199 2.95 9.12 -8.98
C ALA A 199 2.94 9.59 -7.52
N LEU A 200 3.98 10.33 -7.08
CA LEU A 200 4.01 10.96 -5.76
C LEU A 200 2.92 12.03 -5.62
N PHE A 201 2.65 12.81 -6.67
CA PHE A 201 1.55 13.77 -6.66
C PHE A 201 0.21 13.07 -6.48
N ALA A 202 -0.03 12.00 -7.24
CA ALA A 202 -1.24 11.19 -7.10
C ALA A 202 -1.38 10.61 -5.69
N LEU A 203 -0.28 10.10 -5.12
CA LEU A 203 -0.25 9.61 -3.74
C LEU A 203 -0.68 10.69 -2.74
N LEU A 204 -0.07 11.88 -2.82
CA LEU A 204 -0.31 12.98 -1.88
C LEU A 204 -1.70 13.59 -2.05
N ALA A 205 -2.20 13.72 -3.28
CA ALA A 205 -3.54 14.25 -3.57
C ALA A 205 -4.68 13.27 -3.22
N THR A 206 -4.36 12.00 -2.94
CA THR A 206 -5.34 10.97 -2.59
C THR A 206 -5.73 10.99 -1.12
N LYS A 207 -4.74 11.11 -0.23
CA LYS A 207 -4.94 11.00 1.21
C LYS A 207 -3.89 11.78 1.97
N GLU A 208 -4.34 12.59 2.92
CA GLU A 208 -3.52 13.50 3.73
C GLU A 208 -2.40 12.78 4.49
N ASN A 209 -2.68 11.60 5.06
CA ASN A 209 -1.70 10.86 5.83
C ASN A 209 -0.60 10.21 4.98
N HIS A 210 -0.73 10.21 3.65
CA HIS A 210 0.31 9.70 2.77
C HIS A 210 1.56 10.57 2.75
N VAL A 211 1.48 11.82 3.20
CA VAL A 211 2.67 12.67 3.43
C VAL A 211 3.67 11.98 4.37
N LEU A 212 3.17 11.13 5.27
CA LEU A 212 3.99 10.37 6.22
C LEU A 212 4.87 9.29 5.56
N PHE A 213 4.65 8.96 4.28
CA PHE A 213 5.54 8.09 3.52
C PHE A 213 6.72 8.82 2.86
N LEU A 214 6.68 10.16 2.75
CA LEU A 214 7.78 10.94 2.15
C LEU A 214 9.14 10.71 2.84
N PRO A 215 9.24 10.63 4.19
CA PRO A 215 10.49 10.31 4.85
C PRO A 215 11.09 8.97 4.43
N ALA A 216 10.27 7.96 4.11
CA ALA A 216 10.77 6.67 3.62
C ALA A 216 11.42 6.79 2.23
N PHE A 217 10.78 7.54 1.32
CA PHE A 217 11.37 7.83 0.00
C PHE A 217 12.66 8.64 0.12
N GLY A 218 12.67 9.66 0.98
CA GLY A 218 13.86 10.47 1.27
C GLY A 218 15.00 9.63 1.87
N ALA A 219 14.70 8.82 2.88
CA ALA A 219 15.67 7.92 3.53
C ALA A 219 16.28 6.94 2.54
N TYR A 220 15.48 6.38 1.61
CA TYR A 220 16.00 5.52 0.57
C TYR A 220 16.92 6.26 -0.41
N LEU A 221 16.57 7.46 -0.87
CA LEU A 221 17.43 8.23 -1.77
C LEU A 221 18.74 8.62 -1.09
N THR A 222 18.68 9.00 0.19
CA THR A 222 19.85 9.22 1.05
C THR A 222 20.72 7.96 1.13
N TRP A 223 20.12 6.80 1.44
CA TRP A 223 20.81 5.52 1.49
C TRP A 223 21.41 5.10 0.13
N ALA A 224 20.69 5.32 -0.97
CA ALA A 224 21.19 5.04 -2.30
C ALA A 224 22.42 5.89 -2.62
N GLY A 225 22.41 7.18 -2.27
CA GLY A 225 23.55 8.08 -2.48
C GLY A 225 24.75 7.75 -1.60
N PHE A 226 24.56 7.72 -0.28
CA PHE A 226 25.66 7.61 0.68
C PHE A 226 26.00 6.16 1.04
N GLY A 227 25.01 5.29 1.18
CA GLY A 227 25.20 3.88 1.56
C GLY A 227 25.65 3.00 0.39
N ARG A 228 25.09 3.21 -0.81
CA ARG A 228 25.48 2.45 -2.02
C ARG A 228 26.46 3.17 -2.95
N GLY A 229 26.76 4.44 -2.70
CA GLY A 229 27.59 5.25 -3.59
C GLY A 229 26.93 5.55 -4.94
N ALA A 230 25.60 5.48 -5.06
CA ALA A 230 24.91 5.86 -6.29
C ALA A 230 25.05 7.36 -6.52
N ARG A 231 25.17 7.78 -7.79
CA ARG A 231 25.22 9.20 -8.16
C ARG A 231 23.81 9.80 -8.15
N VAL A 232 23.29 10.09 -6.96
CA VAL A 232 21.97 10.70 -6.79
C VAL A 232 22.05 12.20 -7.14
N PRO A 233 21.28 12.67 -8.14
CA PRO A 233 21.18 14.10 -8.45
C PRO A 233 20.30 14.77 -7.39
N TRP A 234 20.91 15.25 -6.31
CA TRP A 234 20.19 15.77 -5.13
C TRP A 234 19.16 16.85 -5.44
N LEU A 235 19.44 17.74 -6.40
CA LEU A 235 18.47 18.76 -6.83
C LEU A 235 17.24 18.12 -7.49
N SER A 236 17.43 17.11 -8.35
CA SER A 236 16.32 16.37 -8.94
C SER A 236 15.58 15.53 -7.90
N ALA A 237 16.27 14.97 -6.91
CA ALA A 237 15.64 14.26 -5.79
C ALA A 237 14.76 15.18 -4.95
N ALA A 238 15.27 16.38 -4.61
CA ALA A 238 14.51 17.41 -3.93
C ALA A 238 13.29 17.84 -4.77
N ALA A 239 13.44 17.99 -6.10
CA ALA A 239 12.32 18.31 -6.99
C ALA A 239 11.28 17.19 -7.07
N VAL A 240 11.70 15.92 -7.19
CA VAL A 240 10.80 14.76 -7.27
C VAL A 240 10.00 14.58 -5.98
N LEU A 241 10.56 14.90 -4.82
CA LEU A 241 9.83 14.82 -3.54
C LEU A 241 9.04 16.09 -3.22
N GLY A 242 9.61 17.28 -3.49
CA GLY A 242 9.07 18.57 -3.08
C GLY A 242 8.03 19.15 -4.04
N ALA A 243 8.24 19.04 -5.36
CA ALA A 243 7.31 19.61 -6.33
C ALA A 243 5.90 18.96 -6.28
N PRO A 244 5.77 17.62 -6.13
CA PRO A 244 4.47 17.00 -5.93
C PRO A 244 3.74 17.45 -4.66
N LEU A 245 4.48 17.67 -3.57
CA LEU A 245 3.90 18.16 -2.31
C LEU A 245 3.40 19.61 -2.45
N ALA A 246 4.19 20.47 -3.07
CA ALA A 246 3.79 21.84 -3.37
C ALA A 246 2.55 21.86 -4.28
N LEU A 247 2.54 21.05 -5.34
CA LEU A 247 1.42 20.96 -6.27
C LEU A 247 0.14 20.43 -5.60
N ALA A 248 0.24 19.37 -4.79
CA ALA A 248 -0.88 18.85 -4.03
C ALA A 248 -1.44 19.91 -3.06
N SER A 249 -0.55 20.66 -2.38
CA SER A 249 -0.96 21.76 -1.50
C SER A 249 -1.69 22.88 -2.25
N CYS A 250 -1.24 23.23 -3.45
CA CYS A 250 -1.94 24.18 -4.32
C CYS A 250 -3.32 23.67 -4.75
N VAL A 251 -3.43 22.39 -5.11
CA VAL A 251 -4.71 21.75 -5.46
C VAL A 251 -5.67 21.77 -4.27
N PHE A 252 -5.18 21.51 -3.05
CA PHE A 252 -5.99 21.59 -1.84
C PHE A 252 -6.48 23.00 -1.57
N ALA A 253 -5.60 24.01 -1.65
CA ALA A 253 -5.99 25.40 -1.45
C ALA A 253 -7.01 25.87 -2.49
N PHE A 254 -6.83 25.46 -3.75
CA PHE A 254 -7.78 25.77 -4.83
C PHE A 254 -9.13 25.10 -4.59
N ALA A 255 -9.15 23.80 -4.31
CA ALA A 255 -10.39 23.05 -4.03
C ALA A 255 -11.14 23.60 -2.81
N ALA A 256 -10.42 23.99 -1.76
CA ALA A 256 -11.01 24.54 -0.55
C ALA A 256 -11.53 25.99 -0.70
N GLY A 257 -11.25 26.67 -1.82
CA GLY A 257 -11.57 28.09 -2.01
C GLY A 257 -10.61 29.04 -1.27
N GLY A 258 -9.45 28.57 -0.81
CA GLY A 258 -8.43 29.35 -0.12
C GLY A 258 -7.53 28.52 0.78
N VAL A 259 -6.50 29.16 1.35
CA VAL A 259 -5.55 28.51 2.27
C VAL A 259 -6.13 28.34 3.68
N GLU A 260 -7.00 29.25 4.12
CA GLU A 260 -7.51 29.24 5.50
C GLU A 260 -8.35 27.98 5.82
N PRO A 261 -9.30 27.52 4.97
CA PRO A 261 -10.04 26.29 5.26
C PRO A 261 -9.13 25.04 5.28
N VAL A 262 -8.08 25.01 4.47
CA VAL A 262 -7.07 23.93 4.50
C VAL A 262 -6.32 23.93 5.84
N ARG A 263 -5.92 25.11 6.31
CA ARG A 263 -5.24 25.27 7.60
C ARG A 263 -6.12 24.84 8.76
N GLU A 264 -7.39 25.25 8.75
CA GLU A 264 -8.37 24.86 9.77
C GLU A 264 -8.60 23.36 9.77
N LEU A 265 -8.79 22.77 8.60
CA LEU A 265 -8.96 21.33 8.45
C LEU A 265 -7.73 20.54 8.91
N ALA A 266 -6.53 21.03 8.63
CA ALA A 266 -5.30 20.41 9.14
C ALA A 266 -5.25 20.38 10.67
N ARG A 267 -5.72 21.45 11.35
CA ARG A 267 -5.82 21.45 12.82
C ARG A 267 -6.82 20.41 13.32
N VAL A 268 -7.99 20.32 12.67
CA VAL A 268 -9.02 19.32 13.00
C VAL A 268 -8.46 17.90 12.86
N ILE A 269 -7.78 17.60 11.74
CA ILE A 269 -7.19 16.27 11.49
C ILE A 269 -6.14 15.91 12.56
N LEU A 270 -5.32 16.87 12.99
CA LEU A 270 -4.31 16.64 14.02
C LEU A 270 -4.91 16.47 15.43
N ALA A 271 -6.04 17.11 15.71
CA ALA A 271 -6.72 17.04 17.02
C ALA A 271 -7.70 15.85 17.15
N SER A 272 -8.36 15.47 16.06
CA SER A 272 -9.46 14.49 16.01
C SER A 272 -9.13 13.12 16.65
N PRO A 273 -7.92 12.53 16.48
CA PRO A 273 -7.59 11.26 17.11
C PRO A 273 -7.66 11.27 18.64
N ALA A 274 -7.41 12.42 19.28
CA ALA A 274 -7.43 12.56 20.74
C ALA A 274 -8.84 12.75 21.30
N THR A 275 -9.80 13.16 20.47
CA THR A 275 -11.19 13.44 20.87
C THR A 275 -12.19 12.39 20.37
N ASN A 276 -11.77 11.49 19.49
CA ASN A 276 -12.61 10.41 18.99
C ASN A 276 -12.55 9.20 19.93
N ASP A 277 -13.63 8.95 20.68
CA ASP A 277 -13.75 7.82 21.63
C ASP A 277 -13.39 6.46 21.02
N TYR A 278 -13.79 6.21 19.78
CA TYR A 278 -13.46 4.97 19.09
C TYR A 278 -11.94 4.87 18.83
N ALA A 279 -11.31 5.97 18.40
CA ALA A 279 -9.87 6.02 18.18
C ALA A 279 -9.07 5.90 19.48
N VAL A 280 -9.55 6.47 20.59
CA VAL A 280 -8.93 6.32 21.91
C VAL A 280 -9.07 4.88 22.40
N GLN A 281 -10.26 4.31 22.34
CA GLN A 281 -10.53 2.96 22.84
C GLN A 281 -9.81 1.87 22.03
N PHE A 282 -9.86 1.96 20.70
CA PHE A 282 -9.39 0.90 19.81
C PHE A 282 -8.15 1.25 19.01
N GLY A 283 -7.75 2.52 18.93
CA GLY A 283 -6.59 2.99 18.20
C GLY A 283 -5.39 3.37 19.07
N SER A 284 -5.51 3.35 20.41
CA SER A 284 -4.35 3.55 21.29
C SER A 284 -3.56 2.24 21.50
N GLY A 285 -2.32 2.36 21.96
CA GLY A 285 -1.48 1.22 22.32
C GLY A 285 -0.04 1.30 21.80
N PRO A 286 0.78 0.27 22.08
CA PRO A 286 2.19 0.25 21.74
C PRO A 286 2.43 0.15 20.24
N TRP A 287 3.60 0.61 19.79
CA TRP A 287 3.97 0.62 18.36
C TRP A 287 4.02 -0.76 17.72
N TYR A 288 4.43 -1.79 18.48
CA TYR A 288 4.58 -3.16 17.98
C TYR A 288 3.24 -3.84 17.65
N ARG A 289 2.11 -3.20 18.03
CA ARG A 289 0.76 -3.67 17.74
C ARG A 289 0.51 -3.88 16.24
N TYR A 290 1.10 -3.04 15.37
CA TYR A 290 0.98 -3.25 13.92
C TYR A 290 1.57 -4.59 13.47
N VAL A 291 2.69 -5.02 14.04
CA VAL A 291 3.30 -6.32 13.71
C VAL A 291 2.39 -7.45 14.16
N ILE A 292 1.79 -7.34 15.35
CA ILE A 292 0.80 -8.30 15.85
C ILE A 292 -0.40 -8.37 14.91
N ASP A 293 -0.94 -7.23 14.47
CA ASP A 293 -2.09 -7.17 13.56
C ASP A 293 -1.77 -7.79 12.19
N PHE A 294 -0.58 -7.51 11.64
CA PHE A 294 -0.10 -8.16 10.41
C PHE A 294 0.07 -9.68 10.57
N VAL A 295 0.60 -10.15 11.72
CA VAL A 295 0.69 -11.60 12.00
C VAL A 295 -0.71 -12.22 12.14
N ALA A 296 -1.66 -11.53 12.78
CA ALA A 296 -3.02 -12.04 12.94
C ALA A 296 -3.76 -12.17 11.60
N ILE A 297 -3.52 -11.24 10.67
CA ILE A 297 -4.20 -11.20 9.36
C ILE A 297 -3.49 -12.04 8.29
N SER A 298 -2.16 -12.03 8.21
CA SER A 298 -1.38 -12.82 7.26
C SER A 298 -0.09 -13.33 7.92
N PRO A 299 -0.18 -14.41 8.74
CA PRO A 299 0.92 -14.86 9.59
C PRO A 299 2.14 -15.29 8.76
N TRP A 300 1.93 -16.09 7.71
CA TRP A 300 3.03 -16.65 6.94
C TRP A 300 3.79 -15.61 6.13
N VAL A 301 3.08 -14.66 5.51
CA VAL A 301 3.71 -13.54 4.79
C VAL A 301 4.47 -12.67 5.77
N THR A 302 3.86 -12.31 6.90
CA THR A 302 4.50 -11.42 7.88
C THR A 302 5.73 -12.05 8.51
N LEU A 303 5.65 -13.31 8.95
CA LEU A 303 6.79 -14.02 9.55
C LEU A 303 7.92 -14.23 8.55
N ALA A 304 7.61 -14.63 7.31
CA ALA A 304 8.61 -14.76 6.24
C ALA A 304 9.25 -13.42 5.90
N ALA A 305 8.47 -12.33 5.91
CA ALA A 305 8.99 -11.00 5.65
C ALA A 305 9.92 -10.50 6.77
N LEU A 306 9.57 -10.74 8.04
CA LEU A 306 10.45 -10.45 9.18
C LEU A 306 11.76 -11.24 9.09
N ALA A 307 11.68 -12.53 8.73
CA ALA A 307 12.87 -13.34 8.47
C ALA A 307 13.70 -12.80 7.30
N GLY A 308 13.06 -12.31 6.24
CA GLY A 308 13.70 -11.63 5.11
C GLY A 308 14.38 -10.31 5.48
N VAL A 309 13.78 -9.52 6.36
CA VAL A 309 14.45 -8.33 6.94
C VAL A 309 15.71 -8.77 7.68
N GLY A 310 15.61 -9.81 8.53
CA GLY A 310 16.75 -10.38 9.23
C GLY A 310 17.86 -10.86 8.30
N SER A 311 17.53 -11.58 7.22
CA SER A 311 18.54 -12.08 6.27
C SER A 311 19.29 -10.93 5.57
N LEU A 312 18.58 -9.89 5.16
CA LEU A 312 19.17 -8.71 4.52
C LEU A 312 20.09 -7.93 5.46
N LEU A 313 19.69 -7.76 6.73
CA LEU A 313 20.50 -7.08 7.74
C LEU A 313 21.78 -7.86 8.08
N LEU A 314 21.70 -9.20 8.07
CA LEU A 314 22.85 -10.09 8.26
C LEU A 314 23.74 -10.21 6.99
N GLY A 315 23.45 -9.43 5.95
CA GLY A 315 24.31 -9.32 4.78
C GLY A 315 24.12 -10.43 3.75
N ALA A 316 23.01 -11.17 3.79
CA ALA A 316 22.74 -12.20 2.80
C ALA A 316 22.85 -11.67 1.36
N SER A 317 23.43 -12.49 0.48
CA SER A 317 23.53 -12.18 -0.95
C SER A 317 22.19 -12.45 -1.62
N VAL A 318 21.36 -11.41 -1.71
CA VAL A 318 20.01 -11.50 -2.29
C VAL A 318 19.96 -10.82 -3.66
N ARG A 319 19.40 -11.50 -4.65
CA ARG A 319 19.14 -10.90 -5.97
C ARG A 319 18.11 -9.78 -5.84
N GLY A 320 18.40 -8.63 -6.44
CA GLY A 320 17.51 -7.46 -6.32
C GLY A 320 17.59 -6.79 -4.94
N ARG A 321 18.72 -6.94 -4.23
CA ARG A 321 18.99 -6.28 -2.94
C ARG A 321 18.64 -4.79 -2.93
N GLY A 322 18.85 -4.10 -4.05
CA GLY A 322 18.54 -2.67 -4.16
C GLY A 322 17.08 -2.32 -3.81
N PRO A 323 16.11 -2.81 -4.59
CA PRO A 323 14.69 -2.69 -4.25
C PRO A 323 14.29 -3.30 -2.90
N LEU A 324 14.92 -4.38 -2.45
CA LEU A 324 14.58 -5.00 -1.16
C LEU A 324 14.99 -4.12 0.04
N GLU A 325 16.15 -3.49 -0.02
CA GLU A 325 16.58 -2.50 0.97
C GLU A 325 15.64 -1.29 1.00
N PHE A 326 15.06 -0.87 -0.13
CA PHE A 326 13.97 0.12 -0.12
C PHE A 326 12.79 -0.39 0.71
N PHE A 327 12.34 -1.63 0.49
CA PHE A 327 11.21 -2.19 1.23
C PHE A 327 11.49 -2.31 2.73
N VAL A 328 12.73 -2.65 3.13
CA VAL A 328 13.14 -2.61 4.55
C VAL A 328 13.02 -1.20 5.11
N ILE A 329 13.63 -0.20 4.45
CA ILE A 329 13.54 1.21 4.86
C ILE A 329 12.08 1.66 4.92
N PHE A 330 11.28 1.27 3.94
CA PHE A 330 9.87 1.63 3.83
C PHE A 330 9.04 1.08 4.98
N VAL A 331 9.23 -0.19 5.36
CA VAL A 331 8.59 -0.80 6.53
C VAL A 331 9.05 -0.13 7.82
N VAL A 332 10.37 0.05 8.01
CA VAL A 332 10.91 0.64 9.24
C VAL A 332 10.43 2.08 9.42
N CYS A 333 10.53 2.92 8.39
CA CYS A 333 10.04 4.29 8.43
C CYS A 333 8.52 4.34 8.62
N GLY A 334 7.77 3.51 7.89
CA GLY A 334 6.32 3.43 8.00
C GLY A 334 5.88 3.06 9.43
N LEU A 335 6.42 1.98 9.99
CA LEU A 335 6.10 1.57 11.36
C LEU A 335 6.51 2.63 12.39
N THR A 336 7.68 3.26 12.23
CA THR A 336 8.18 4.27 13.17
C THR A 336 7.31 5.53 13.16
N ILE A 337 6.90 6.00 11.99
CA ILE A 337 6.11 7.23 11.89
C ILE A 337 4.67 6.96 12.33
N PHE A 338 4.05 5.89 11.85
CA PHE A 338 2.69 5.51 12.26
C PHE A 338 2.62 5.04 13.72
N ALA A 339 3.74 4.70 14.36
CA ALA A 339 3.82 4.47 15.80
C ALA A 339 3.34 5.69 16.63
N LEU A 340 3.37 6.89 16.07
CA LEU A 340 2.92 8.12 16.73
C LEU A 340 1.41 8.39 16.58
N PHE A 341 0.69 7.61 15.77
CA PHE A 341 -0.72 7.84 15.42
C PHE A 341 -1.63 6.69 15.87
N THR A 342 -2.90 6.69 15.44
CA THR A 342 -3.87 5.64 15.76
C THR A 342 -3.49 4.29 15.13
N LYS A 343 -3.62 3.23 15.93
CA LYS A 343 -3.22 1.85 15.65
C LYS A 343 -4.35 1.08 14.98
N ASN A 344 -4.39 1.16 13.66
CA ASN A 344 -5.24 0.32 12.81
C ASN A 344 -4.42 -0.12 11.58
N VAL A 345 -4.34 -1.43 11.32
CA VAL A 345 -3.54 -1.97 10.21
C VAL A 345 -4.06 -1.52 8.84
N ARG A 346 -5.33 -1.10 8.75
CA ARG A 346 -5.90 -0.44 7.57
C ARG A 346 -5.10 0.78 7.13
N TYR A 347 -4.58 1.58 8.08
CA TYR A 347 -3.75 2.75 7.75
C TYR A 347 -2.37 2.39 7.21
N LEU A 348 -1.96 1.13 7.39
CA LEU A 348 -0.71 0.57 6.88
C LEU A 348 -0.94 -0.45 5.75
N ALA A 349 -2.14 -0.48 5.14
CA ALA A 349 -2.42 -1.34 3.98
C ALA A 349 -1.36 -1.19 2.87
N GLY A 350 -0.79 0.01 2.73
CA GLY A 350 0.34 0.27 1.84
C GLY A 350 1.62 -0.52 2.09
N LEU A 351 1.86 -0.97 3.33
CA LEU A 351 3.02 -1.78 3.69
C LEU A 351 2.90 -3.24 3.22
N GLU A 352 1.71 -3.70 2.85
CA GLU A 352 1.47 -5.05 2.30
C GLU A 352 2.38 -5.35 1.10
N LEU A 353 2.63 -4.35 0.24
CA LEU A 353 3.57 -4.49 -0.88
C LEU A 353 4.98 -4.87 -0.40
N ALA A 354 5.46 -4.17 0.63
CA ALA A 354 6.78 -4.39 1.18
C ALA A 354 6.88 -5.73 1.90
N TRP A 355 5.85 -6.09 2.69
CA TRP A 355 5.77 -7.41 3.34
C TRP A 355 5.78 -8.54 2.32
N CYS A 356 4.95 -8.48 1.28
CA CYS A 356 4.92 -9.48 0.21
C CYS A 356 6.27 -9.59 -0.52
N ALA A 357 6.93 -8.46 -0.79
CA ALA A 357 8.23 -8.43 -1.45
C ALA A 357 9.33 -9.10 -0.60
N LEU A 358 9.38 -8.77 0.69
CA LEU A 358 10.34 -9.32 1.64
C LEU A 358 10.11 -10.81 1.90
N ALA A 359 8.85 -11.23 2.06
CA ALA A 359 8.48 -12.64 2.19
C ALA A 359 8.89 -13.46 0.95
N THR A 360 8.61 -12.92 -0.24
CA THR A 360 9.01 -13.54 -1.50
C THR A 360 10.52 -13.67 -1.60
N ALA A 361 11.26 -12.61 -1.27
CA ALA A 361 12.72 -12.64 -1.29
C ALA A 361 13.28 -13.73 -0.37
N PHE A 362 12.79 -13.80 0.87
CA PHE A 362 13.19 -14.80 1.84
C PHE A 362 12.94 -16.24 1.37
N ALA A 363 11.75 -16.53 0.83
CA ALA A 363 11.41 -17.87 0.36
C ALA A 363 12.35 -18.36 -0.76
N PHE A 364 12.64 -17.48 -1.73
CA PHE A 364 13.59 -17.81 -2.80
C PHE A 364 15.04 -17.89 -2.31
N GLU A 365 15.44 -17.03 -1.38
CA GLU A 365 16.79 -17.04 -0.80
C GLU A 365 17.04 -18.33 -0.01
N LEU A 366 16.07 -18.76 0.80
CA LEU A 366 16.14 -19.99 1.56
C LEU A 366 16.38 -21.20 0.64
N GLY A 367 15.62 -21.27 -0.46
CA GLY A 367 15.78 -22.36 -1.42
C GLY A 367 17.04 -22.25 -2.28
N ALA A 368 17.56 -21.04 -2.51
CA ALA A 368 18.78 -20.83 -3.29
C ALA A 368 20.02 -21.48 -2.65
N ARG A 369 20.00 -21.69 -1.33
CA ARG A 369 21.03 -22.45 -0.59
C ARG A 369 21.16 -23.90 -1.08
N PHE A 370 20.09 -24.45 -1.67
CA PHE A 370 20.02 -25.82 -2.18
C PHE A 370 19.98 -25.90 -3.72
N GLY A 371 20.09 -24.76 -4.41
CA GLY A 371 20.14 -24.68 -5.88
C GLY A 371 18.94 -23.98 -6.53
N ALA A 372 19.11 -23.53 -7.78
CA ALA A 372 18.15 -22.65 -8.46
C ALA A 372 16.78 -23.29 -8.69
N ARG A 373 16.73 -24.59 -9.03
CA ARG A 373 15.46 -25.31 -9.21
C ARG A 373 14.69 -25.43 -7.89
N PHE A 374 15.38 -25.75 -6.80
CA PHE A 374 14.77 -25.83 -5.48
C PHE A 374 14.28 -24.46 -5.00
N ALA A 375 15.04 -23.39 -5.25
CA ALA A 375 14.60 -22.01 -5.00
C ALA A 375 13.29 -21.67 -5.72
N LEU A 376 13.18 -22.03 -7.00
CA LEU A 376 11.96 -21.83 -7.77
C LEU A 376 10.78 -22.62 -7.19
N THR A 377 10.97 -23.93 -6.93
CA THR A 377 9.92 -24.79 -6.37
C THR A 377 9.49 -24.30 -5.00
N LEU A 378 10.42 -23.98 -4.10
CA LEU A 378 10.12 -23.49 -2.76
C LEU A 378 9.40 -22.15 -2.80
N GLY A 379 9.86 -21.21 -3.62
CA GLY A 379 9.22 -19.91 -3.78
C GLY A 379 7.78 -20.01 -4.29
N LEU A 380 7.54 -20.84 -5.31
CA LEU A 380 6.20 -21.08 -5.85
C LEU A 380 5.30 -21.82 -4.84
N ALA A 381 5.82 -22.85 -4.16
CA ALA A 381 5.08 -23.59 -3.15
C ALA A 381 4.70 -22.71 -1.95
N PHE A 382 5.63 -21.88 -1.47
CA PHE A 382 5.36 -20.88 -0.44
C PHE A 382 4.27 -19.91 -0.89
N GLY A 383 4.40 -19.34 -2.10
CA GLY A 383 3.40 -18.43 -2.65
C GLY A 383 1.99 -19.04 -2.68
N ALA A 384 1.87 -20.26 -3.20
CA ALA A 384 0.59 -20.97 -3.27
C ALA A 384 0.01 -21.27 -1.87
N ALA A 385 0.84 -21.77 -0.94
CA ALA A 385 0.39 -22.12 0.41
C ALA A 385 -0.02 -20.88 1.22
N ALA A 386 0.77 -19.81 1.16
CA ALA A 386 0.45 -18.56 1.84
C ALA A 386 -0.81 -17.91 1.26
N CYS A 387 -0.97 -17.85 -0.06
CA CYS A 387 -2.21 -17.38 -0.69
C CYS A 387 -3.43 -18.22 -0.23
N ALA A 388 -3.31 -19.55 -0.18
CA ALA A 388 -4.42 -20.40 0.27
C ALA A 388 -4.83 -20.09 1.72
N PHE A 389 -3.85 -19.90 2.62
CA PHE A 389 -4.09 -19.52 4.01
C PHE A 389 -4.72 -18.12 4.12
N ASP A 390 -4.25 -17.18 3.30
CA ASP A 390 -4.78 -15.83 3.24
C ASP A 390 -6.22 -15.81 2.73
N VAL A 391 -6.58 -16.62 1.73
CA VAL A 391 -7.97 -16.78 1.29
C VAL A 391 -8.86 -17.29 2.43
N ILE A 392 -8.39 -18.27 3.22
CA ILE A 392 -9.13 -18.77 4.39
C ILE A 392 -9.33 -17.64 5.41
N THR A 393 -8.28 -16.89 5.71
CA THR A 393 -8.35 -15.77 6.66
C THR A 393 -9.28 -14.66 6.17
N PHE A 394 -9.21 -14.33 4.87
CA PHE A 394 -10.11 -13.38 4.22
C PHE A 394 -11.57 -13.81 4.37
N ARG A 395 -11.89 -15.09 4.10
CA ARG A 395 -13.24 -15.61 4.29
C ARG A 395 -13.68 -15.49 5.74
N ALA A 396 -12.84 -15.90 6.68
CA ALA A 396 -13.16 -15.85 8.10
C ALA A 396 -13.42 -14.42 8.58
N PHE A 397 -12.52 -13.48 8.29
CA PHE A 397 -12.62 -12.12 8.81
C PHE A 397 -13.64 -11.27 8.07
N PHE A 398 -13.60 -11.24 6.74
CA PHE A 398 -14.34 -10.25 5.95
C PHE A 398 -15.63 -10.79 5.31
N LEU A 399 -15.75 -12.10 5.08
CA LEU A 399 -17.01 -12.69 4.57
C LEU A 399 -17.92 -13.15 5.69
N VAL A 400 -17.41 -13.95 6.62
CA VAL A 400 -18.22 -14.57 7.68
C VAL A 400 -18.48 -13.59 8.82
N ASN A 401 -17.45 -12.89 9.29
CA ASN A 401 -17.55 -11.98 10.42
C ASN A 401 -17.71 -10.51 10.02
N GLU A 402 -17.78 -10.22 8.71
CA GLU A 402 -18.04 -8.88 8.16
C GLU A 402 -17.15 -7.78 8.77
N LEU A 403 -15.89 -8.11 9.08
CA LEU A 403 -14.96 -7.20 9.76
C LEU A 403 -14.82 -5.88 8.97
N TYR A 404 -15.28 -4.79 9.57
CA TYR A 404 -15.21 -3.46 8.97
C TYR A 404 -13.81 -2.84 9.14
N ASP A 405 -13.37 -2.71 10.40
CA ASP A 405 -12.06 -2.19 10.74
C ASP A 405 -11.18 -3.30 11.35
N PRO A 406 -10.01 -3.58 10.77
CA PRO A 406 -9.08 -4.59 11.27
C PRO A 406 -8.26 -4.08 12.46
N ILE A 407 -8.93 -3.83 13.58
CA ILE A 407 -8.32 -3.48 14.86
C ILE A 407 -7.90 -4.73 15.63
N SER A 408 -6.87 -4.66 16.49
CA SER A 408 -6.33 -5.81 17.22
C SER A 408 -7.38 -6.56 18.03
N ALA A 409 -8.29 -5.84 18.70
CA ALA A 409 -9.34 -6.47 19.50
C ALA A 409 -10.20 -7.42 18.65
N ALA A 410 -10.55 -7.02 17.44
CA ALA A 410 -11.32 -7.84 16.51
C ALA A 410 -10.46 -8.92 15.87
N LEU A 411 -9.23 -8.61 15.43
CA LEU A 411 -8.33 -9.58 14.78
C LEU A 411 -7.95 -10.73 15.72
N LEU A 412 -7.56 -10.41 16.96
CA LEU A 412 -7.20 -11.40 17.98
C LEU A 412 -8.43 -12.13 18.51
N GLY A 413 -9.56 -11.42 18.61
CA GLY A 413 -10.84 -11.97 19.02
C GLY A 413 -11.38 -13.03 18.05
N LEU A 414 -11.37 -12.73 16.75
CA LEU A 414 -11.79 -13.67 15.70
C LEU A 414 -10.83 -14.85 15.49
N ARG A 415 -9.66 -14.82 16.15
CA ARG A 415 -8.70 -15.93 16.21
C ARG A 415 -8.80 -16.71 17.53
N ASP A 416 -9.76 -16.38 18.39
CA ASP A 416 -9.92 -16.95 19.73
C ASP A 416 -8.67 -16.82 20.61
N ILE A 417 -7.82 -15.82 20.36
CA ILE A 417 -6.63 -15.53 21.17
C ILE A 417 -7.03 -14.75 22.43
N VAL A 418 -8.05 -13.89 22.32
CA VAL A 418 -8.61 -13.11 23.43
C VAL A 418 -10.14 -13.21 23.42
N PRO A 419 -10.81 -13.10 24.59
CA PRO A 419 -12.27 -13.05 24.62
C PRO A 419 -12.81 -11.88 23.80
N PHE A 420 -13.68 -12.16 22.84
CA PHE A 420 -14.28 -11.14 21.99
C PHE A 420 -15.75 -11.46 21.73
N ARG A 421 -16.63 -10.50 22.01
CA ARG A 421 -18.02 -10.55 21.61
C ARG A 421 -18.17 -9.66 20.38
N ALA A 422 -18.27 -10.28 19.20
CA ALA A 422 -18.71 -9.56 18.02
C ALA A 422 -20.09 -8.95 18.32
N LYS A 423 -20.23 -7.62 18.20
CA LYS A 423 -21.55 -7.00 18.18
C LYS A 423 -22.23 -7.51 16.90
N LYS A 424 -23.22 -8.37 17.05
CA LYS A 424 -24.06 -8.87 15.96
C LYS A 424 -24.88 -7.74 15.35
#